data_AF-A0A8H4B6B0-F1
#
_entry.id   AF-A0A8H4B6B0-F1
#
_cell.length_a   1.000
_cell.length_b   1.000
_cell.length_c   1.000
_cell.angle_alpha   90.00
_cell.angle_beta   90.00
_cell.angle_gamma   90.00
#
_symmetry.space_group_name_H-M   'P 1'
#
loop_
_entity.id
_entity.type
_entity.pdbx_description
1 polymer ?
#
loop_
_entity_poly.entity_id
_entity_poly.type
_entity_poly.pdbx_seq_one_letter_code
_entity_poly.pdbx_strand_id
1 'polypeptide(L)'
;MKASSLLTVALFLPMLGVLATHNSCKPGESFKADDGCNTCRCPDSGLKGQAACTLMACISHVDNDTCTPGESFTHDDGCNTCGCPDSGLKSEAFCTLMACPPKVTNDTCIAGESFIADDGCNRCICPANGLKANAGCTRMACPPH
;
A
#
# COMPACT_ATOMS: atom_id res chain seq x y z
N MET A 1 29.69 53.54 -21.53
CA MET A 1 29.01 53.25 -20.24
C MET A 1 27.61 53.84 -20.38
N LYS A 2 26.47 53.14 -20.36
CA LYS A 2 26.07 51.80 -19.90
C LYS A 2 25.02 51.25 -20.90
N ALA A 3 25.07 49.95 -21.17
CA ALA A 3 23.96 49.21 -21.75
C ALA A 3 22.96 48.86 -20.63
N SER A 4 21.66 48.88 -20.92
CA SER A 4 20.66 48.11 -20.16
C SER A 4 19.52 47.75 -21.09
N SER A 5 19.67 46.56 -21.66
CA SER A 5 18.60 45.77 -22.27
C SER A 5 17.70 45.25 -21.15
N LEU A 6 16.44 45.68 -21.13
CA LEU A 6 15.41 45.09 -20.27
C LEU A 6 14.87 43.84 -20.98
N LEU A 7 15.59 42.73 -20.83
CA LEU A 7 15.08 41.40 -21.18
C LEU A 7 14.26 40.90 -19.99
N THR A 8 12.93 40.90 -20.13
CA THR A 8 12.01 40.28 -19.19
C THR A 8 12.22 38.77 -19.18
N VAL A 9 12.87 38.27 -18.13
CA VAL A 9 13.01 36.82 -17.89
C VAL A 9 11.63 36.28 -17.53
N ALA A 10 11.07 35.47 -18.43
CA ALA A 10 9.83 34.73 -18.19
C ALA A 10 10.06 33.71 -17.07
N LEU A 11 9.54 34.00 -15.88
CA LEU A 11 9.37 33.06 -14.78
C LEU A 11 8.27 32.06 -15.18
N PHE A 12 8.66 30.91 -15.73
CA PHE A 12 7.80 29.73 -15.80
C PHE A 12 8.51 28.53 -15.17
N LEU A 13 8.49 28.48 -13.85
CA LEU A 13 8.41 27.20 -13.14
C LEU A 13 7.04 27.18 -12.42
N PRO A 14 6.30 26.09 -12.61
CA PRO A 14 6.33 25.14 -11.51
C PRO A 14 6.75 23.76 -12.02
N MET A 15 7.87 23.27 -11.47
CA MET A 15 8.11 21.84 -11.32
C MET A 15 7.10 21.33 -10.29
N LEU A 16 5.83 21.22 -10.70
CA LEU A 16 4.81 20.56 -9.90
C LEU A 16 5.08 19.06 -9.98
N GLY A 17 5.37 18.49 -8.81
CA GLY A 17 5.96 17.17 -8.60
C GLY A 17 5.49 16.06 -9.54
N VAL A 18 6.45 15.40 -10.16
CA VAL A 18 6.25 14.02 -10.59
C VAL A 18 6.36 13.15 -9.33
N LEU A 19 5.22 13.02 -8.64
CA LEU A 19 4.94 11.86 -7.79
C LEU A 19 5.02 10.64 -8.71
N ALA A 20 6.19 10.03 -8.79
CA ALA A 20 6.31 8.77 -9.49
C ALA A 20 5.47 7.69 -8.76
N THR A 21 4.96 6.75 -9.54
CA THR A 21 4.86 5.30 -9.22
C THR A 21 3.49 4.64 -8.98
N HIS A 22 2.37 5.09 -9.56
CA HIS A 22 1.22 4.16 -9.70
C HIS A 22 0.42 4.22 -11.01
N ASN A 23 0.39 5.35 -11.71
CA ASN A 23 -0.49 5.55 -12.87
C ASN A 23 0.19 5.42 -14.26
N SER A 24 1.45 5.00 -14.29
CA SER A 24 2.24 4.82 -15.53
C SER A 24 2.50 3.33 -15.82
N CYS A 25 2.62 2.98 -17.10
CA CYS A 25 2.97 1.64 -17.59
C CYS A 25 3.90 1.73 -18.81
N LYS A 26 4.57 0.64 -19.18
CA LYS A 26 5.40 0.61 -20.40
C LYS A 26 4.53 0.38 -21.64
N PRO A 27 4.62 1.20 -22.69
CA PRO A 27 3.87 0.99 -23.93
C PRO A 27 3.90 -0.45 -24.44
N GLY A 28 2.73 -1.00 -24.73
CA GLY A 28 2.55 -2.37 -25.22
C GLY A 28 2.57 -3.46 -24.15
N GLU A 29 2.97 -3.16 -22.91
CA GLU A 29 2.93 -4.09 -21.77
C GLU A 29 1.48 -4.43 -21.40
N SER A 30 1.26 -5.66 -20.91
CA SER A 30 -0.02 -6.08 -20.34
C SER A 30 0.05 -6.08 -18.82
N PHE A 31 -0.99 -5.60 -18.15
CA PHE A 31 -1.09 -5.57 -16.70
C PHE A 31 -2.50 -5.94 -16.23
N LYS A 32 -2.63 -6.35 -14.97
CA LYS A 32 -3.94 -6.65 -14.37
C LYS A 32 -4.69 -5.38 -14.01
N ALA A 33 -5.98 -5.35 -14.31
CA ALA A 33 -6.88 -4.30 -13.84
C ALA A 33 -7.06 -4.38 -12.32
N ASP A 34 -7.58 -3.30 -11.74
CA ASP A 34 -7.79 -3.20 -10.28
C ASP A 34 -8.83 -4.22 -9.76
N ASP A 35 -9.66 -4.76 -10.65
CA ASP A 35 -10.59 -5.86 -10.35
C ASP A 35 -9.93 -7.25 -10.22
N GLY A 36 -8.61 -7.36 -10.48
CA GLY A 36 -7.81 -8.59 -10.37
C GLY A 36 -8.04 -9.62 -11.48
N CYS A 37 -9.10 -9.49 -12.28
CA CYS A 37 -9.49 -10.48 -13.26
C CYS A 37 -9.28 -9.99 -14.69
N ASN A 38 -9.67 -8.75 -15.00
CA ASN A 38 -9.45 -8.18 -16.32
C ASN A 38 -7.98 -7.85 -16.58
N THR A 39 -7.60 -7.88 -17.85
CA THR A 39 -6.23 -7.58 -18.31
C THR A 39 -6.26 -6.37 -19.22
N CYS A 40 -5.37 -5.42 -18.98
CA CYS A 40 -5.23 -4.17 -19.69
C CYS A 40 -3.95 -4.14 -20.51
N ARG A 41 -3.97 -3.44 -21.65
CA ARG A 41 -2.77 -3.20 -22.47
C ARG A 41 -2.40 -1.72 -22.43
N CYS A 42 -1.15 -1.47 -22.09
CA CYS A 42 -0.62 -0.13 -21.96
C CYS A 42 -0.56 0.59 -23.32
N PRO A 43 -1.11 1.81 -23.42
CA PRO A 43 -1.07 2.59 -24.65
C PRO A 43 0.30 3.26 -24.83
N ASP A 44 0.54 3.82 -26.03
CA ASP A 44 1.79 4.52 -26.35
C ASP A 44 2.04 5.76 -25.47
N SER A 45 0.99 6.33 -24.87
CA SER A 45 1.10 7.42 -23.91
C SER A 45 1.76 7.00 -22.59
N GLY A 46 1.83 5.69 -22.30
CA GLY A 46 2.37 5.17 -21.05
C GLY A 46 1.50 5.43 -19.82
N LEU A 47 0.26 5.89 -19.99
CA LEU A 47 -0.68 6.21 -18.91
C LEU A 47 -1.68 5.07 -18.72
N LYS A 48 -1.70 4.45 -17.52
CA LYS A 48 -2.60 3.33 -17.21
C LYS A 48 -4.08 3.71 -17.35
N GLY A 49 -4.45 4.94 -16.97
CA GLY A 49 -5.83 5.43 -17.09
C GLY A 49 -6.37 5.55 -18.53
N GLN A 50 -5.53 5.34 -19.56
CA GLN A 50 -5.93 5.30 -20.96
C GLN A 50 -5.81 3.89 -21.57
N ALA A 51 -5.49 2.88 -20.77
CA ALA A 51 -5.34 1.52 -21.24
C ALA A 51 -6.67 0.90 -21.68
N ALA A 52 -6.60 0.08 -22.73
CA ALA A 52 -7.73 -0.75 -23.14
C ALA A 52 -7.69 -2.07 -22.36
N CYS A 53 -8.80 -2.44 -21.73
CA CYS A 53 -8.91 -3.64 -20.90
C CYS A 53 -9.94 -4.61 -21.45
N THR A 54 -9.78 -5.90 -21.12
CA THR A 54 -10.85 -6.89 -21.30
C THR A 54 -12.06 -6.51 -20.44
N LEU A 55 -13.25 -6.95 -20.86
CA LEU A 55 -14.51 -6.76 -20.13
C LEU A 55 -15.12 -8.11 -19.79
N MET A 56 -14.36 -8.92 -19.06
CA MET A 56 -14.87 -10.16 -18.49
C MET A 56 -15.76 -9.82 -17.30
N ALA A 57 -16.88 -10.53 -17.19
CA ALA A 57 -17.64 -10.56 -15.95
C ALA A 57 -16.76 -11.26 -14.90
N CYS A 58 -16.04 -10.46 -14.14
CA CYS A 58 -15.23 -10.96 -13.04
C CYS A 58 -16.19 -11.39 -11.94
N ILE A 59 -16.16 -12.69 -11.64
CA ILE A 59 -16.57 -13.14 -10.31
C ILE A 59 -15.58 -12.42 -9.40
N SER A 60 -16.07 -11.51 -8.56
CA SER A 60 -15.28 -10.87 -7.51
C SER A 60 -14.35 -11.93 -6.93
N HIS A 61 -13.09 -11.61 -6.65
CA HIS A 61 -12.28 -12.46 -5.80
C HIS A 61 -13.16 -12.81 -4.60
N VAL A 62 -13.68 -14.04 -4.59
CA VAL A 62 -14.53 -14.52 -3.52
C VAL A 62 -13.52 -14.62 -2.40
N ASP A 63 -13.59 -13.70 -1.44
CA ASP A 63 -12.80 -13.74 -0.21
C ASP A 63 -13.29 -14.92 0.65
N ASN A 64 -13.38 -16.10 0.05
CA ASN A 64 -14.06 -17.26 0.61
C ASN A 64 -15.27 -16.79 1.42
N ASP A 65 -16.18 -16.00 0.81
CA ASP A 65 -17.33 -15.36 1.49
C ASP A 65 -18.27 -16.38 2.13
N THR A 66 -18.00 -17.67 1.91
CA THR A 66 -18.63 -18.78 2.54
C THR A 66 -17.84 -19.33 3.73
N CYS A 67 -18.56 -19.85 4.70
CA CYS A 67 -18.02 -20.57 5.85
C CYS A 67 -18.87 -21.81 6.13
N THR A 68 -18.34 -22.77 6.90
CA THR A 68 -19.11 -23.93 7.32
C THR A 68 -20.06 -23.53 8.46
N PRO A 69 -21.38 -23.70 8.33
CA PRO A 69 -22.32 -23.39 9.42
C PRO A 69 -21.92 -24.00 10.76
N GLY A 70 -21.92 -23.18 11.82
CA GLY A 70 -21.52 -23.58 13.16
C GLY A 70 -20.01 -23.57 13.44
N GLU A 71 -19.15 -23.44 12.42
CA GLU A 71 -17.71 -23.24 12.62
C GLU A 71 -17.36 -21.79 12.95
N SER A 72 -16.17 -21.60 13.53
CA SER A 72 -15.61 -20.28 13.80
C SER A 72 -14.50 -19.94 12.79
N PHE A 73 -14.33 -18.67 12.47
CA PHE A 73 -13.23 -18.20 11.62
C PHE A 73 -12.66 -16.87 12.14
N THR A 74 -11.41 -16.57 11.79
CA THR A 74 -10.78 -15.29 12.12
C THR A 74 -11.29 -14.21 11.17
N HIS A 75 -11.70 -13.06 11.71
CA HIS A 75 -12.11 -11.88 10.96
C HIS A 75 -10.93 -11.27 10.17
N ASP A 76 -11.21 -10.46 9.16
CA ASP A 76 -10.18 -9.86 8.28
C ASP A 76 -9.26 -8.85 8.99
N ASP A 77 -9.68 -8.40 10.18
CA ASP A 77 -8.81 -7.64 11.08
C ASP A 77 -7.65 -8.47 11.67
N GLY A 78 -7.72 -9.79 11.57
CA GLY A 78 -6.68 -10.74 11.99
C GLY A 78 -6.68 -11.07 13.49
N CYS A 79 -7.67 -10.62 14.27
CA CYS A 79 -7.70 -10.78 15.72
C CYS A 79 -9.08 -11.15 16.26
N ASN A 80 -10.16 -10.61 15.70
CA ASN A 80 -11.51 -10.97 16.11
C ASN A 80 -11.91 -12.34 15.55
N THR A 81 -12.79 -13.03 16.27
CA THR A 81 -13.32 -14.33 15.87
C THR A 81 -14.80 -14.19 15.53
N CYS A 82 -15.21 -14.81 14.43
CA CYS A 82 -16.58 -14.81 13.93
C CYS A 82 -17.17 -16.22 13.98
N GLY A 83 -18.46 -16.32 14.30
CA GLY A 83 -19.23 -17.56 14.18
C GLY A 83 -19.98 -17.61 12.85
N CYS A 84 -19.84 -18.72 12.12
CA CYS A 84 -20.52 -18.91 10.85
C CYS A 84 -22.01 -19.19 11.04
N PRO A 85 -22.91 -18.42 10.40
CA PRO A 85 -24.35 -18.62 10.49
C PRO A 85 -24.82 -19.81 9.63
N ASP A 86 -26.08 -20.21 9.81
CA ASP A 86 -26.70 -21.31 9.04
C ASP A 86 -26.76 -21.05 7.54
N SER A 87 -26.76 -19.79 7.11
CA SER A 87 -26.68 -19.40 5.69
C SER A 87 -25.35 -19.77 5.05
N GLY A 88 -24.31 -20.02 5.87
CA GLY A 88 -22.95 -20.27 5.40
C GLY A 88 -22.29 -19.03 4.80
N LEU A 89 -22.83 -17.82 5.00
CA LEU A 89 -22.27 -16.57 4.49
C LEU A 89 -21.54 -15.82 5.60
N LYS A 90 -20.25 -15.52 5.39
CA LYS A 90 -19.43 -14.76 6.34
C LYS A 90 -19.93 -13.34 6.55
N SER A 91 -20.57 -12.73 5.54
CA SER A 91 -21.15 -11.39 5.62
C SER A 91 -22.29 -11.26 6.64
N GLU A 92 -22.88 -12.39 7.04
CA GLU A 92 -23.95 -12.47 8.05
C GLU A 92 -23.43 -12.97 9.41
N ALA A 93 -22.12 -13.20 9.53
CA ALA A 93 -21.51 -13.72 10.75
C ALA A 93 -21.52 -12.70 11.90
N PHE A 94 -21.68 -13.21 13.11
CA PHE A 94 -21.47 -12.42 14.32
C PHE A 94 -20.02 -12.60 14.81
N CYS A 95 -19.33 -11.47 15.02
CA CYS A 95 -17.93 -11.45 15.42
C CYS A 95 -17.74 -10.83 16.82
N THR A 96 -16.66 -11.22 17.49
CA THR A 96 -16.19 -10.52 18.69
C THR A 96 -15.77 -9.09 18.35
N LEU A 97 -15.84 -8.19 19.33
CA LEU A 97 -15.42 -6.79 19.20
C LEU A 97 -14.32 -6.46 20.22
N MET A 98 -13.17 -7.10 20.03
CA MET A 98 -11.98 -6.84 20.83
C MET A 98 -11.10 -5.80 20.15
N ALA A 99 -10.38 -5.01 20.95
CA ALA A 99 -9.36 -4.10 20.43
C ALA A 99 -8.19 -4.91 19.88
N CYS A 100 -7.99 -4.87 18.56
CA CYS A 100 -6.89 -5.59 17.91
C CYS A 100 -5.56 -4.88 18.18
N PRO A 101 -4.45 -5.63 18.37
CA PRO A 101 -3.12 -5.06 18.32
C PRO A 101 -2.87 -4.35 16.98
N PRO A 102 -2.01 -3.32 16.94
CA PRO A 102 -1.63 -2.69 15.69
C PRO A 102 -1.01 -3.73 14.75
N LYS A 103 -1.48 -3.78 13.49
CA LYS A 103 -0.87 -4.63 12.47
C LYS A 103 0.58 -4.18 12.29
N VAL A 104 1.53 -5.01 12.73
CA VAL A 104 2.96 -4.82 12.50
C VAL A 104 3.25 -5.27 11.08
N THR A 105 3.36 -4.32 10.17
CA THR A 105 3.85 -4.54 8.81
C THR A 105 5.35 -4.24 8.78
N ASN A 106 6.01 -4.46 7.65
CA ASN A 106 7.41 -4.09 7.51
C ASN A 106 7.67 -2.60 7.79
N ASP A 107 6.67 -1.74 7.61
CA ASP A 107 6.79 -0.28 7.77
C ASP A 107 6.32 0.23 9.14
N THR A 108 5.70 -0.62 9.97
CA THR A 108 5.17 -0.23 11.28
C THR A 108 5.88 -0.92 12.44
N CYS A 109 5.81 -0.31 13.61
CA CYS A 109 6.40 -0.80 14.85
C CYS A 109 5.49 -0.47 16.04
N ILE A 110 5.71 -1.15 17.17
CA ILE A 110 4.98 -0.87 18.41
C ILE A 110 5.63 0.33 19.10
N ALA A 111 4.84 1.37 19.35
CA ALA A 111 5.32 2.61 19.95
C ALA A 111 6.11 2.37 21.24
N GLY A 112 7.31 2.96 21.34
CA GLY A 112 8.21 2.81 22.47
C GLY A 112 9.13 1.59 22.42
N GLU A 113 8.86 0.60 21.56
CA GLU A 113 9.73 -0.57 21.43
C GLU A 113 10.98 -0.27 20.59
N SER A 114 12.04 -1.04 20.85
CA SER A 114 13.27 -0.97 20.07
C SER A 114 13.32 -2.06 18.99
N PHE A 115 13.79 -1.73 17.80
CA PHE A 115 13.99 -2.69 16.71
C PHE A 115 15.36 -2.48 16.02
N ILE A 116 15.81 -3.48 15.25
CA ILE A 116 17.02 -3.37 14.42
C ILE A 116 16.61 -2.82 13.05
N ALA A 117 17.32 -1.81 12.57
CA ALA A 117 17.11 -1.21 11.25
C ALA A 117 17.38 -2.21 10.12
N ASP A 118 16.94 -1.87 8.91
CA ASP A 118 17.12 -2.72 7.72
C ASP A 118 18.61 -2.92 7.35
N ASP A 119 19.50 -2.09 7.88
CA ASP A 119 20.96 -2.28 7.81
C ASP A 119 21.51 -3.38 8.73
N GLY A 120 20.64 -4.04 9.51
CA GLY A 120 21.01 -5.17 10.37
C GLY A 120 21.87 -4.84 11.59
N CYS A 121 22.14 -3.56 11.88
CA CYS A 121 23.09 -3.17 12.94
C CYS A 121 22.60 -2.01 13.79
N ASN A 122 22.05 -0.95 13.18
CA ASN A 122 21.57 0.21 13.93
C ASN A 122 20.30 -0.13 14.71
N ARG A 123 20.20 0.38 15.93
CA ARG A 123 19.01 0.21 16.78
C ARG A 123 18.13 1.45 16.69
N CYS A 124 16.84 1.23 16.48
CA CYS A 124 15.82 2.26 16.38
C CYS A 124 14.85 2.19 17.56
N ILE A 125 14.29 3.34 17.96
CA ILE A 125 13.15 3.42 18.89
C ILE A 125 11.91 3.83 18.12
N CYS A 126 10.85 3.04 18.27
CA CYS A 126 9.59 3.27 17.59
C CYS A 126 8.88 4.51 18.15
N PRO A 127 8.50 5.48 17.29
CA PRO A 127 7.80 6.69 17.71
C PRO A 127 6.33 6.41 18.02
N ALA A 128 5.66 7.37 18.66
CA ALA A 128 4.25 7.24 19.07
C ALA A 128 3.27 7.00 17.91
N ASN A 129 3.61 7.41 16.69
CA ASN A 129 2.78 7.18 15.51
C ASN A 129 2.93 5.77 14.92
N GLY A 130 3.83 4.94 15.47
CA GLY A 130 4.02 3.55 15.05
C GLY A 130 4.64 3.36 13.66
N LEU A 131 5.19 4.41 13.04
CA LEU A 131 5.82 4.32 11.72
C LEU A 131 7.35 4.19 11.85
N LYS A 132 7.92 3.12 11.30
CA LYS A 132 9.38 2.92 11.30
C LYS A 132 10.13 4.03 10.56
N ALA A 133 9.55 4.59 9.51
CA ALA A 133 10.12 5.71 8.76
C ALA A 133 10.36 6.98 9.62
N ASN A 134 9.65 7.10 10.74
CA ASN A 134 9.78 8.22 11.67
C ASN A 134 10.64 7.86 12.90
N ALA A 135 11.21 6.65 12.95
CA ALA A 135 11.97 6.19 14.10
C ALA A 135 13.31 6.92 14.24
N GLY A 136 13.67 7.21 15.50
CA GLY A 136 15.00 7.67 15.85
C GLY A 136 15.93 6.47 15.96
N CYS A 137 16.97 6.41 15.12
CA CYS A 137 17.94 5.32 15.11
C CYS A 137 19.34 5.78 15.53
N THR A 138 20.12 4.86 16.07
CA THR A 138 21.57 5.03 16.17
C THR A 138 22.16 5.24 14.77
N ARG A 139 23.34 5.86 14.71
CA ARG A 139 24.11 6.07 13.47
C ARG A 139 25.55 5.60 13.64
N MET A 140 25.70 4.32 13.95
CA MET A 140 27.01 3.68 14.01
C MET A 140 27.36 3.08 12.65
N ALA A 141 28.66 2.99 12.38
CA ALA A 141 29.16 2.31 11.18
C ALA A 141 28.91 0.80 11.33
N CYS A 142 28.22 0.22 10.36
CA CYS A 142 27.92 -1.21 10.32
C CYS A 142 29.09 -2.00 9.73
N PRO A 143 29.38 -3.22 10.21
CA PRO A 143 30.31 -4.12 9.54
C PRO A 143 29.85 -4.46 8.12
N PRO A 144 30.77 -4.79 7.20
CA PRO A 144 30.39 -5.31 5.89
C PRO A 144 29.64 -6.64 6.03
N HIS A 145 28.57 -6.81 5.26
CA HIS A 145 27.73 -8.01 5.19
C HIS A 145 28.23 -9.02 4.17
#